data_AF-A0A0D2B824-F1
#
_entry.id   AF-A0A0D2B824-F1
#
_cell.length_a   1.000
_cell.length_b   1.000
_cell.length_c   1.000
_cell.angle_alpha   90.00
_cell.angle_beta   90.00
_cell.angle_gamma   90.00
#
_symmetry.space_group_name_H-M   'P 1'
#
loop_
_entity.id
_entity.type
_entity.pdbx_description
1 polymer ?
#
loop_
_entity_poly.entity_id
_entity_poly.type
_entity_poly.pdbx_seq_one_letter_code
_entity_poly.pdbx_strand_id
1 'polypeptide(L)'
;MSASPHPVPPPKHPSAMTRFYIDTRPLVTASPKSLPLLSTLQFSEQESITRFLRPADRFMSLASALLKYTFIHREAGMPWSDIRISRTPAPHKRPYWEPPELWTRQTTSPSDPMPSETKGLEFNVSHQAGLVAILGCTTPTAQLPTAPSKSISQVTPLSPTPPTGSFDQLSLTGHHMPTLGDGQVRLGVDIACTNEDKRTPKDVTTQAKFDEWVDIFAEMFSDRERRTMRFAPVHMPVSEREEGDYSSSSSSDSSSSAGDVYTSVTAQGGRGREAKTIEQKLRRFYAYWALKEAYIKMVGEGLLASWLRELEFLDVVPPAIPDAVIKARRIQRKRNRGRSVASGANTAPNAQAGNHAHLHPDELLHEAQKWTTPEKAERGVTTLFRGDRVDDVDIELVAYDEDFLIATATRGLRELDRPEGRRWIRLDIERDIRPCAEGRCSCLL
;
A
#
# COMPACT_ATOMS: atom_id res chain seq x y z
N MET A 1 -10.98 4.15 -43.77
CA MET A 1 -9.93 3.87 -42.76
C MET A 1 -10.36 2.61 -42.03
N SER A 2 -9.74 1.47 -42.34
CA SER A 2 -10.06 0.20 -41.69
C SER A 2 -9.48 0.24 -40.29
N ALA A 3 -10.33 0.19 -39.26
CA ALA A 3 -9.87 0.04 -37.89
C ALA A 3 -9.14 -1.30 -37.78
N SER A 4 -7.85 -1.27 -37.49
CA SER A 4 -7.11 -2.48 -37.12
C SER A 4 -7.81 -3.10 -35.90
N PRO A 5 -8.12 -4.40 -35.91
CA PRO A 5 -8.75 -5.03 -34.76
C PRO A 5 -7.82 -4.89 -33.55
N HIS A 6 -8.30 -4.26 -32.48
CA HIS A 6 -7.60 -4.27 -31.21
C HIS A 6 -7.36 -5.73 -30.80
N PRO A 7 -6.12 -6.13 -30.45
CA PRO A 7 -5.85 -7.49 -30.04
C PRO A 7 -6.70 -7.81 -28.80
N VAL A 8 -7.42 -8.94 -28.87
CA VAL A 8 -8.22 -9.43 -27.74
C VAL A 8 -7.27 -9.64 -26.55
N PRO A 9 -7.53 -9.03 -25.38
CA PRO A 9 -6.65 -9.20 -24.23
C PRO A 9 -6.60 -10.68 -23.81
N PRO A 10 -5.44 -11.17 -23.36
CA PRO A 10 -5.32 -12.55 -22.91
C PRO A 10 -6.28 -12.83 -21.75
N PRO A 11 -6.80 -14.08 -21.64
CA PRO A 11 -7.74 -14.43 -20.60
C PRO A 11 -7.12 -14.23 -19.21
N LYS A 12 -7.85 -13.58 -18.31
CA LYS A 12 -7.43 -13.40 -16.91
C LYS A 12 -7.40 -14.75 -16.19
N HIS A 13 -6.30 -15.07 -15.52
CA HIS A 13 -6.13 -16.30 -14.74
C HIS A 13 -7.00 -16.24 -13.47
N PRO A 14 -7.90 -17.21 -13.23
CA PRO A 14 -8.62 -17.29 -11.97
C PRO A 14 -7.70 -17.75 -10.85
N SER A 15 -7.40 -16.88 -9.89
CA SER A 15 -6.67 -17.27 -8.68
C SER A 15 -7.15 -16.45 -7.49
N ALA A 16 -7.03 -17.05 -6.32
CA ALA A 16 -7.41 -16.39 -5.09
C ALA A 16 -6.21 -15.61 -4.53
N MET A 17 -6.45 -14.36 -4.12
CA MET A 17 -5.39 -13.46 -3.69
C MET A 17 -5.14 -13.54 -2.19
N THR A 18 -3.86 -13.56 -1.85
CA THR A 18 -3.36 -13.48 -0.48
C THR A 18 -2.99 -12.03 -0.16
N ARG A 19 -3.56 -11.51 0.93
CA ARG A 19 -3.35 -10.16 1.44
C ARG A 19 -2.92 -10.23 2.90
N PHE A 20 -1.61 -10.26 3.15
CA PHE A 20 -1.08 -10.34 4.51
C PHE A 20 -0.35 -9.05 4.88
N TYR A 21 -0.38 -8.70 6.16
CA TYR A 21 0.42 -7.59 6.67
C TYR A 21 0.93 -7.85 8.08
N ILE A 22 1.99 -7.12 8.45
CA ILE A 22 2.58 -7.09 9.78
C ILE A 22 2.68 -5.62 10.19
N ASP A 23 2.23 -5.32 11.41
CA ASP A 23 2.50 -4.05 12.08
C ASP A 23 3.72 -4.20 12.99
N THR A 24 4.83 -3.59 12.59
CA THR A 24 6.09 -3.69 13.30
C THR A 24 6.25 -2.64 14.40
N ARG A 25 5.36 -1.63 14.48
CA ARG A 25 5.50 -0.52 15.43
C ARG A 25 5.52 -1.01 16.88
N PRO A 26 4.63 -1.92 17.33
CA PRO A 26 4.70 -2.47 18.68
C PRO A 26 6.00 -3.23 18.96
N LEU A 27 6.55 -3.93 17.96
CA LEU A 27 7.77 -4.73 18.08
C LEU A 27 9.01 -3.85 18.28
N VAL A 28 9.09 -2.74 17.54
CA VAL A 28 10.17 -1.76 17.65
C VAL A 28 10.19 -1.13 19.05
N THR A 29 9.01 -0.83 19.61
CA THR A 29 8.90 -0.28 20.97
C THR A 29 9.24 -1.30 22.05
N ALA A 30 8.77 -2.55 21.90
CA ALA A 30 8.94 -3.58 22.91
C ALA A 30 10.36 -4.15 22.99
N SER A 31 11.01 -4.41 21.85
CA SER A 31 12.35 -5.03 21.82
C SER A 31 13.18 -4.59 20.61
N PRO A 32 13.70 -3.34 20.59
CA PRO A 32 14.33 -2.73 19.41
C PRO A 32 15.62 -3.43 18.92
N LYS A 33 16.16 -4.38 19.69
CA LYS A 33 17.39 -5.12 19.39
C LYS A 33 17.14 -6.60 19.03
N SER A 34 16.00 -7.17 19.41
CA SER A 34 15.70 -8.58 19.16
C SER A 34 14.94 -8.70 17.83
N LEU A 35 15.56 -9.33 16.84
CA LEU A 35 14.95 -9.60 15.54
C LEU A 35 14.43 -11.04 15.51
N PRO A 36 13.13 -11.28 15.83
CA PRO A 36 12.58 -12.63 15.92
C PRO A 36 12.69 -13.35 14.58
N LEU A 37 13.01 -14.65 14.64
CA LEU A 37 13.14 -15.53 13.47
C LEU A 37 14.19 -15.12 12.43
N LEU A 38 15.04 -14.12 12.69
CA LEU A 38 16.09 -13.70 11.76
C LEU A 38 16.97 -14.89 11.31
N SER A 39 17.36 -15.75 12.26
CA SER A 39 18.19 -16.92 12.00
C SER A 39 17.55 -17.97 11.09
N THR A 40 16.23 -17.91 10.88
CA THR A 40 15.50 -18.85 10.00
C THR A 40 15.53 -18.43 8.53
N LEU A 41 16.02 -17.23 8.22
CA LEU A 41 16.13 -16.71 6.86
C LEU A 41 17.47 -17.10 6.22
N GLN A 42 17.59 -16.98 4.89
CA GLN A 42 18.88 -17.10 4.22
C GLN A 42 19.89 -16.07 4.72
N PHE A 43 21.17 -16.45 4.76
CA PHE A 43 22.26 -15.59 5.27
C PHE A 43 22.32 -14.23 4.56
N SER A 44 22.11 -14.18 3.25
CA SER A 44 22.10 -12.93 2.48
C SER A 44 20.99 -11.97 2.91
N GLU A 45 19.83 -12.48 3.33
CA GLU A 45 18.74 -11.68 3.88
C GLU A 45 19.04 -11.24 5.31
N GLN A 46 19.61 -12.12 6.15
CA GLN A 46 20.06 -11.76 7.49
C GLN A 46 21.05 -10.58 7.45
N GLU A 47 22.01 -10.64 6.54
CA GLU A 47 23.00 -9.58 6.34
C GLU A 47 22.33 -8.29 5.86
N SER A 48 21.45 -8.38 4.85
CA SER A 48 20.73 -7.20 4.34
C SER A 48 19.85 -6.54 5.40
N ILE A 49 19.20 -7.32 6.28
CA ILE A 49 18.35 -6.81 7.35
C ILE A 49 19.19 -6.12 8.43
N THR A 50 20.32 -6.71 8.82
CA THR A 50 21.15 -6.20 9.92
C THR A 50 21.96 -4.95 9.56
N ARG A 51 22.17 -4.68 8.27
CA ARG A 51 22.83 -3.44 7.77
C ARG A 51 22.05 -2.15 8.02
N PHE A 52 20.73 -2.20 8.23
CA PHE A 52 19.95 -0.99 8.51
C PHE A 52 20.31 -0.41 9.88
N LEU A 53 20.62 0.89 9.92
CA LEU A 53 21.02 1.58 11.14
C LEU A 53 19.85 1.77 12.11
N ARG A 54 18.65 2.07 11.60
CA ARG A 54 17.48 2.34 12.44
C ARG A 54 16.75 1.05 12.78
N PRO A 55 16.35 0.82 14.05
CA PRO A 55 15.56 -0.34 14.44
C PRO A 55 14.29 -0.51 13.60
N ALA A 56 13.55 0.57 13.35
CA ALA A 56 12.33 0.52 12.53
C ALA A 56 12.58 -0.06 11.13
N ASP A 57 13.67 0.32 10.48
CA ASP A 57 14.02 -0.17 9.15
C ASP A 57 14.43 -1.65 9.18
N ARG A 58 15.16 -2.08 10.23
CA ARG A 58 15.47 -3.52 10.44
C ARG A 58 14.20 -4.35 10.60
N PHE A 59 13.25 -3.89 11.41
CA PHE A 59 11.99 -4.60 11.63
C PHE A 59 11.09 -4.62 10.39
N MET A 60 10.98 -3.52 9.64
CA MET A 60 10.24 -3.52 8.38
C MET A 60 10.87 -4.46 7.34
N SER A 61 12.20 -4.47 7.24
CA SER A 61 12.93 -5.39 6.34
C SER A 61 12.75 -6.86 6.76
N LEU A 62 12.83 -7.14 8.07
CA LEU A 62 12.55 -8.47 8.62
C LEU A 62 11.11 -8.91 8.32
N ALA A 63 10.11 -8.08 8.62
CA ALA A 63 8.71 -8.38 8.35
C ALA A 63 8.46 -8.63 6.85
N SER A 64 9.10 -7.85 5.97
CA SER A 64 9.04 -8.08 4.52
C SER A 64 9.59 -9.47 4.15
N ALA A 65 10.73 -9.87 4.71
CA ALA A 65 11.30 -11.19 4.51
C ALA A 65 10.35 -12.30 5.00
N LEU A 66 9.87 -12.20 6.24
CA LEU A 66 8.97 -13.18 6.85
C LEU A 66 7.65 -13.32 6.09
N LEU A 67 7.07 -12.22 5.59
CA LEU A 67 5.86 -12.26 4.76
C LEU A 67 6.09 -13.01 3.45
N LYS A 68 7.22 -12.77 2.76
CA LYS A 68 7.55 -13.50 1.52
C LYS A 68 7.75 -14.99 1.79
N TYR A 69 8.48 -15.36 2.84
CA TYR A 69 8.67 -16.77 3.20
C TYR A 69 7.36 -17.43 3.59
N THR A 70 6.52 -16.76 4.38
CA THR A 70 5.22 -17.29 4.79
C THR A 70 4.32 -17.52 3.59
N PHE A 71 4.28 -16.57 2.64
CA PHE A 71 3.52 -16.70 1.40
C PHE A 71 4.01 -17.88 0.56
N ILE A 72 5.32 -17.96 0.29
CA ILE A 72 5.89 -19.06 -0.52
C ILE A 72 5.71 -20.41 0.19
N HIS A 73 5.96 -20.49 1.49
CA HIS A 73 5.78 -21.71 2.28
C HIS A 73 4.35 -22.23 2.19
N ARG A 74 3.37 -21.37 2.43
CA ARG A 74 1.95 -21.75 2.47
C ARG A 74 1.36 -22.01 1.10
N GLU A 75 1.72 -21.22 0.08
CA GLU A 75 1.14 -21.33 -1.27
C GLU A 75 1.92 -22.30 -2.18
N ALA A 76 3.24 -22.47 -1.99
CA ALA A 76 4.02 -23.47 -2.73
C ALA A 76 4.18 -24.82 -2.01
N GLY A 77 3.88 -24.91 -0.70
CA GLY A 77 4.11 -26.14 0.06
C GLY A 77 5.59 -26.47 0.18
N MET A 78 6.44 -25.43 0.25
CA MET A 78 7.89 -25.57 0.32
C MET A 78 8.37 -25.52 1.77
N PRO A 79 9.26 -26.42 2.23
CA PRO A 79 9.92 -26.28 3.52
C PRO A 79 10.57 -24.91 3.67
N TRP A 80 10.41 -24.29 4.84
CA TRP A 80 10.89 -22.93 5.09
C TRP A 80 12.39 -22.76 4.80
N SER A 81 13.20 -23.77 5.17
CA SER A 81 14.65 -23.81 4.93
C SER A 81 15.04 -23.83 3.44
N ASP A 82 14.13 -24.26 2.58
CA ASP A 82 14.39 -24.52 1.15
C ASP A 82 13.95 -23.35 0.27
N ILE A 83 13.25 -22.38 0.85
CA ILE A 83 12.82 -21.17 0.15
C ILE A 83 14.04 -20.37 -0.30
N ARG A 84 14.08 -20.03 -1.59
CA ARG A 84 15.08 -19.17 -2.21
C ARG A 84 14.36 -18.05 -2.95
N ILE A 85 14.67 -16.80 -2.60
CA ILE A 85 14.09 -15.61 -3.21
C ILE A 85 15.16 -14.90 -4.01
N SER A 86 14.92 -14.75 -5.30
CA SER A 86 15.80 -14.06 -6.23
C SER A 86 15.34 -12.62 -6.44
N ARG A 87 16.18 -11.79 -7.05
CA ARG A 87 15.85 -10.39 -7.38
C ARG A 87 16.19 -10.10 -8.83
N THR A 88 15.35 -9.30 -9.48
CA THR A 88 15.68 -8.77 -10.81
C THR A 88 16.97 -7.92 -10.76
N PRO A 89 17.66 -7.73 -11.89
CA PRO A 89 18.79 -6.82 -11.96
C PRO A 89 18.45 -5.40 -11.49
N ALA A 90 19.50 -4.62 -11.20
CA ALA A 90 19.35 -3.18 -11.00
C ALA A 90 18.75 -2.53 -12.27
N PRO A 91 17.99 -1.42 -12.12
CA PRO A 91 17.74 -0.67 -10.89
C PRO A 91 16.61 -1.24 -10.00
N HIS A 92 15.75 -2.10 -10.53
CA HIS A 92 14.47 -2.44 -9.89
C HIS A 92 14.58 -3.41 -8.71
N LYS A 93 15.49 -4.39 -8.76
CA LYS A 93 15.73 -5.35 -7.66
C LYS A 93 14.45 -6.00 -7.08
N ARG A 94 13.45 -6.21 -7.95
CA ARG A 94 12.14 -6.77 -7.60
C ARG A 94 12.32 -8.22 -7.13
N PRO A 95 11.84 -8.59 -5.94
CA PRO A 95 11.90 -9.96 -5.48
C PRO A 95 10.95 -10.84 -6.31
N TYR A 96 11.41 -12.04 -6.66
CA TYR A 96 10.59 -13.07 -7.29
C TYR A 96 10.97 -14.45 -6.74
N TRP A 97 10.09 -15.42 -6.91
CA TRP A 97 10.36 -16.81 -6.58
C TRP A 97 10.49 -17.63 -7.86
N GLU A 98 11.55 -18.43 -7.91
CA GLU A 98 11.82 -19.35 -9.01
C GLU A 98 11.45 -20.76 -8.56
N PRO A 99 10.41 -21.39 -9.14
CA PRO A 99 10.08 -22.76 -8.82
C PRO A 99 11.21 -23.69 -9.28
N PRO A 100 11.50 -24.78 -8.54
CA PRO A 100 12.36 -25.86 -9.05
C PRO A 100 11.87 -26.39 -10.40
N GLU A 101 12.78 -26.92 -11.24
CA GLU A 101 12.56 -27.23 -12.67
C GLU A 101 11.35 -28.15 -12.97
N LEU A 102 10.91 -28.96 -12.01
CA LEU A 102 9.75 -29.86 -12.13
C LEU A 102 8.69 -29.62 -11.04
N TRP A 103 8.75 -28.46 -10.38
CA TRP A 103 7.81 -28.15 -9.32
C TRP A 103 6.42 -27.81 -9.89
N THR A 104 5.42 -28.51 -9.38
CA THR A 104 4.01 -28.23 -9.63
C THR A 104 3.26 -28.48 -8.33
N ARG A 105 2.19 -27.72 -8.10
CA ARG A 105 1.28 -27.96 -6.98
C ARG A 105 -0.14 -28.11 -7.48
N GLN A 106 -0.77 -29.23 -7.13
CA GLN A 106 -2.19 -29.40 -7.37
C GLN A 106 -2.96 -28.68 -6.28
N THR A 107 -3.91 -27.86 -6.71
CA THR A 107 -4.86 -27.19 -5.82
C THR A 107 -6.25 -27.68 -6.18
N THR A 108 -6.95 -28.26 -5.21
CA THR A 108 -8.34 -28.65 -5.34
C THR A 108 -9.19 -27.54 -4.72
N SER A 109 -9.98 -26.86 -5.53
CA SER A 109 -10.98 -25.92 -5.00
C SER A 109 -12.26 -26.68 -4.67
N PRO A 110 -12.95 -26.37 -3.55
CA PRO A 110 -14.28 -26.92 -3.30
C PRO A 110 -15.29 -26.60 -4.42
N SER A 111 -15.05 -25.51 -5.17
CA SER A 111 -15.91 -25.04 -6.27
C SER A 111 -15.53 -25.59 -7.65
N ASP A 112 -14.36 -26.21 -7.81
CA ASP A 112 -13.91 -26.76 -9.07
C ASP A 112 -13.27 -28.14 -8.83
N PRO A 113 -13.97 -29.25 -9.14
CA PRO A 113 -13.50 -30.61 -8.87
C PRO A 113 -12.30 -31.02 -9.73
N MET A 114 -11.93 -30.22 -10.73
CA MET A 114 -10.70 -30.44 -11.49
C MET A 114 -9.50 -29.77 -10.79
N PRO A 115 -8.43 -30.52 -10.47
CA PRO A 115 -7.24 -29.94 -9.84
C PRO A 115 -6.58 -28.93 -10.79
N SER A 116 -6.50 -27.67 -10.35
CA SER A 116 -5.74 -26.65 -11.06
C SER A 116 -4.26 -26.81 -10.73
N GLU A 117 -3.45 -26.97 -11.78
CA GLU A 117 -2.00 -27.09 -11.68
C GLU A 117 -1.37 -25.69 -11.50
N THR A 118 -0.78 -25.46 -10.34
CA THR A 118 0.02 -24.25 -10.06
C THR A 118 1.46 -24.52 -10.44
N LYS A 119 2.05 -23.65 -11.28
CA LYS A 119 3.44 -23.75 -11.77
C LYS A 119 4.30 -22.55 -11.37
N GLY A 120 3.71 -21.56 -10.71
CA GLY A 120 4.44 -20.42 -10.20
C GLY A 120 3.65 -19.63 -9.19
N LEU A 121 4.31 -18.65 -8.58
CA LEU A 121 3.71 -17.66 -7.70
C LEU A 121 4.06 -16.26 -8.20
N GLU A 122 3.13 -15.32 -8.06
CA GLU A 122 3.38 -13.88 -8.20
C GLU A 122 3.15 -13.20 -6.86
N PHE A 123 4.02 -12.26 -6.49
CA PHE A 123 3.80 -11.43 -5.31
C PHE A 123 4.49 -10.06 -5.41
N ASN A 124 4.00 -9.12 -4.62
CA ASN A 124 4.59 -7.81 -4.43
C ASN A 124 4.48 -7.37 -2.97
N VAL A 125 5.44 -6.56 -2.50
CA VAL A 125 5.52 -6.13 -1.10
C VAL A 125 5.71 -4.62 -1.04
N SER A 126 5.04 -3.96 -0.08
CA SER A 126 5.32 -2.58 0.27
C SER A 126 5.43 -2.40 1.78
N HIS A 127 6.15 -1.36 2.21
CA HIS A 127 6.28 -0.99 3.61
C HIS A 127 6.36 0.52 3.77
N GLN A 128 5.65 1.06 4.76
CA GLN A 128 5.81 2.45 5.18
C GLN A 128 5.44 2.62 6.64
N ALA A 129 6.19 3.46 7.36
CA ALA A 129 5.91 3.87 8.74
C ALA A 129 5.59 2.71 9.72
N GLY A 130 6.24 1.55 9.53
CA GLY A 130 6.08 0.36 10.37
C GLY A 130 4.92 -0.56 9.99
N LEU A 131 4.18 -0.28 8.92
CA LEU A 131 3.27 -1.22 8.29
C LEU A 131 3.97 -1.90 7.11
N VAL A 132 3.89 -3.22 7.02
CA VAL A 132 4.45 -4.01 5.91
C VAL A 132 3.37 -4.92 5.36
N ALA A 133 3.13 -4.90 4.05
CA ALA A 133 2.07 -5.67 3.41
C ALA A 133 2.59 -6.44 2.19
N ILE A 134 2.10 -7.66 2.00
CA ILE A 134 2.33 -8.51 0.83
C ILE A 134 0.99 -8.79 0.13
N LEU A 135 1.03 -8.69 -1.18
CA LEU A 135 -0.02 -9.15 -2.09
C LEU A 135 0.54 -10.30 -2.91
N GLY A 136 -0.18 -11.42 -3.03
CA GLY A 136 0.30 -12.57 -3.80
C GLY A 136 -0.81 -13.47 -4.34
N CYS A 137 -0.50 -14.28 -5.34
CA CYS A 137 -1.39 -15.29 -5.88
C CYS A 137 -0.62 -16.47 -6.50
N THR A 138 -1.32 -17.58 -6.72
CA THR A 138 -0.83 -18.69 -7.55
C THR A 138 -0.96 -18.34 -9.03
N THR A 139 -0.15 -18.97 -9.87
CA THR A 139 -0.12 -18.72 -11.32
C THR A 139 0.08 -20.02 -12.10
N PRO A 140 -0.40 -20.09 -13.37
CA PRO A 140 -0.32 -21.30 -14.19
C PRO A 140 1.05 -21.49 -14.83
N THR A 141 1.95 -20.50 -14.71
CA THR A 141 3.32 -20.50 -15.25
C THR A 141 4.28 -19.86 -14.26
N ALA A 142 5.57 -20.20 -14.32
CA ALA A 142 6.59 -19.53 -13.52
C ALA A 142 6.69 -18.04 -13.93
N GLN A 143 6.58 -17.12 -12.96
CA GLN A 143 6.60 -15.68 -13.21
C GLN A 143 8.03 -15.11 -13.24
N LEU A 144 8.89 -15.74 -14.04
CA LEU A 144 10.29 -15.34 -14.14
C LEU A 144 10.42 -13.94 -14.79
N PRO A 145 11.50 -13.20 -14.46
CA PRO A 145 11.82 -11.97 -15.17
C PRO A 145 11.98 -12.28 -16.66
N THR A 146 11.18 -11.65 -17.49
CA THR A 146 11.26 -11.83 -18.94
C THR A 146 12.58 -11.22 -19.40
N ALA A 147 13.48 -12.01 -20.00
CA ALA A 147 14.57 -11.42 -20.78
C ALA A 147 13.93 -10.52 -21.85
N PRO A 148 14.48 -9.32 -22.15
CA PRO A 148 13.93 -8.47 -23.19
C PRO A 148 13.79 -9.31 -24.45
N SER A 149 12.57 -9.34 -24.97
CA SER A 149 12.11 -10.19 -26.05
C SER A 149 13.15 -10.30 -27.16
N LYS A 150 13.92 -11.40 -27.20
CA LYS A 150 14.45 -11.89 -28.46
C LYS A 150 13.24 -12.43 -29.20
N SER A 151 12.78 -11.70 -30.20
CA SER A 151 12.01 -12.29 -31.30
C SER A 151 12.85 -13.43 -31.87
N ILE A 152 12.62 -14.66 -31.40
CA ILE A 152 13.17 -15.87 -32.00
C ILE A 152 12.38 -16.09 -33.28
N SER A 153 12.87 -15.54 -34.38
CA SER A 153 12.83 -16.30 -35.62
C SER A 153 13.91 -17.38 -35.50
N GLN A 154 13.48 -18.64 -35.58
CA GLN A 154 14.33 -19.80 -35.75
C GLN A 154 15.42 -19.48 -36.79
N VAL A 155 16.71 -19.71 -36.48
CA VAL A 155 17.57 -20.81 -36.98
C VAL A 155 18.92 -20.72 -36.23
N THR A 156 19.36 -21.81 -35.59
CA THR A 156 20.78 -22.01 -35.20
C THR A 156 21.58 -22.39 -36.45
N PRO A 157 22.88 -22.03 -36.59
CA PRO A 157 23.89 -22.91 -35.99
C PRO A 157 25.19 -22.23 -35.48
N LEU A 158 25.73 -22.83 -34.42
CA LEU A 158 27.16 -23.10 -34.17
C LEU A 158 28.20 -22.06 -34.64
N SER A 159 28.71 -21.24 -33.72
CA SER A 159 30.11 -20.78 -33.69
C SER A 159 30.48 -20.14 -32.33
N PRO A 160 31.69 -20.39 -31.77
CA PRO A 160 32.13 -19.83 -30.51
C PRO A 160 32.86 -18.50 -30.77
N THR A 161 32.12 -17.40 -30.80
CA THR A 161 32.71 -16.06 -30.70
C THR A 161 31.65 -15.13 -30.14
N PRO A 162 31.87 -14.47 -28.99
CA PRO A 162 30.88 -13.52 -28.46
C PRO A 162 30.85 -12.31 -29.39
N PRO A 163 29.69 -11.89 -29.92
CA PRO A 163 29.61 -10.66 -30.69
C PRO A 163 29.78 -9.47 -29.74
N THR A 164 30.90 -8.77 -29.90
CA THR A 164 31.17 -7.46 -29.31
C THR A 164 30.09 -6.49 -29.78
N GLY A 165 29.24 -6.00 -28.85
CA GLY A 165 28.18 -5.02 -29.17
C GLY A 165 26.82 -5.19 -28.45
N SER A 166 26.69 -6.07 -27.44
CA SER A 166 25.38 -6.44 -26.87
C SER A 166 24.73 -5.44 -25.88
N PHE A 167 25.16 -4.18 -25.83
CA PHE A 167 24.64 -3.20 -24.85
C PHE A 167 23.97 -1.96 -25.47
N ASP A 168 24.03 -1.76 -26.79
CA ASP A 168 23.46 -0.58 -27.46
C ASP A 168 21.93 -0.64 -27.67
N GLN A 169 21.27 -1.70 -27.21
CA GLN A 169 19.80 -1.86 -27.27
C GLN A 169 19.08 -1.70 -25.92
N LEU A 170 19.77 -1.20 -24.90
CA LEU A 170 19.10 -0.72 -23.67
C LEU A 170 18.45 0.65 -23.95
N SER A 171 17.34 0.63 -24.70
CA SER A 171 16.50 1.81 -24.88
C SER A 171 15.84 2.17 -23.54
N LEU A 172 16.50 3.05 -22.78
CA LEU A 172 16.00 3.67 -21.54
C LEU A 172 14.82 4.64 -21.79
N THR A 173 14.39 4.80 -23.04
CA THR A 173 13.40 5.80 -23.48
C THR A 173 12.09 5.19 -23.98
N GLY A 174 11.98 3.86 -24.04
CA GLY A 174 10.80 3.16 -24.53
C GLY A 174 10.03 2.50 -23.39
N HIS A 175 8.82 2.97 -23.10
CA HIS A 175 7.87 2.21 -22.31
C HIS A 175 7.49 0.95 -23.10
N HIS A 176 8.07 -0.19 -22.76
CA HIS A 176 7.50 -1.48 -23.12
C HIS A 176 6.61 -1.88 -21.95
N MET A 177 5.31 -1.57 -21.99
CA MET A 177 4.37 -2.38 -21.20
C MET A 177 4.55 -3.76 -21.81
N PRO A 178 5.19 -4.73 -21.13
CA PRO A 178 5.39 -6.03 -21.76
C PRO A 178 3.99 -6.54 -22.10
N THR A 179 3.75 -6.90 -23.36
CA THR A 179 2.54 -7.63 -23.70
C THR A 179 2.53 -8.85 -22.80
N LEU A 180 1.53 -8.93 -21.92
CA LEU A 180 1.48 -9.98 -20.93
C LEU A 180 1.34 -11.30 -21.70
N GLY A 181 2.31 -12.21 -21.51
CA GLY A 181 2.25 -13.53 -22.11
C GLY A 181 1.04 -14.30 -21.58
N ASP A 182 0.60 -15.32 -22.30
CA ASP A 182 -0.48 -16.17 -21.83
C ASP A 182 -0.14 -16.78 -20.46
N GLY A 183 -1.09 -16.69 -19.52
CA GLY A 183 -0.91 -17.13 -18.13
C GLY A 183 0.07 -16.31 -17.28
N GLN A 184 0.61 -15.18 -17.75
CA GLN A 184 1.38 -14.27 -16.89
C GLN A 184 0.45 -13.42 -16.01
N VAL A 185 0.88 -13.17 -14.78
CA VAL A 185 0.19 -12.31 -13.82
C VAL A 185 1.19 -11.31 -13.27
N ARG A 186 0.77 -10.06 -13.10
CA ARG A 186 1.59 -9.04 -12.44
C ARG A 186 0.82 -8.37 -11.33
N LEU A 187 1.47 -8.26 -10.18
CA LEU A 187 0.92 -7.64 -8.97
C LEU A 187 1.79 -6.45 -8.55
N GLY A 188 1.13 -5.41 -8.06
CA GLY A 188 1.74 -4.28 -7.40
C GLY A 188 0.92 -3.86 -6.18
N VAL A 189 1.60 -3.55 -5.08
CA VAL A 189 0.99 -2.98 -3.89
C VAL A 189 1.82 -1.79 -3.43
N ASP A 190 1.16 -0.74 -2.98
CA ASP A 190 1.82 0.34 -2.27
C ASP A 190 1.05 0.79 -1.03
N ILE A 191 1.80 1.23 -0.01
CA ILE A 191 1.28 1.79 1.22
C ILE A 191 1.75 3.24 1.27
N ALA A 192 0.81 4.17 1.42
CA ALA A 192 1.09 5.57 1.67
C ALA A 192 0.59 5.98 3.06
N CYS A 193 1.48 6.53 3.89
CA CYS A 193 1.10 7.14 5.17
C CYS A 193 0.86 8.65 4.99
N THR A 194 -0.33 9.13 5.36
CA THR A 194 -0.76 10.52 5.14
C THR A 194 -0.21 11.51 6.14
N ASN A 195 0.30 11.03 7.28
CA ASN A 195 0.77 11.84 8.39
C ASN A 195 2.14 11.36 8.89
N GLU A 196 3.11 11.24 7.99
CA GLU A 196 4.46 10.85 8.38
C GLU A 196 5.25 12.07 8.85
N ASP A 197 5.45 12.16 10.18
CA ASP A 197 6.21 13.20 10.91
C ASP A 197 7.56 13.63 10.29
N LYS A 198 8.13 12.83 9.38
CA LYS A 198 9.44 13.06 8.75
C LYS A 198 9.39 13.37 7.24
N ARG A 199 8.26 13.15 6.57
CA ARG A 199 8.13 13.35 5.12
C ARG A 199 7.22 14.52 4.79
N THR A 200 6.08 14.66 5.46
CA THR A 200 5.18 15.79 5.25
C THR A 200 5.53 16.88 6.25
N PRO A 201 5.94 18.08 5.81
CA PRO A 201 6.18 19.18 6.72
C PRO A 201 4.90 19.50 7.52
N LYS A 202 5.01 19.56 8.85
CA LYS A 202 3.87 19.80 9.77
C LYS A 202 3.16 21.12 9.52
N ASP A 203 3.80 22.00 8.77
CA ASP A 203 3.34 23.33 8.45
C ASP A 203 2.53 23.40 7.15
N VAL A 204 2.37 22.30 6.39
CA VAL A 204 1.46 22.20 5.22
C VAL A 204 0.01 22.19 5.71
N THR A 205 -0.46 23.36 6.11
CA THR A 205 -1.78 23.60 6.73
C THR A 205 -2.57 24.69 6.00
N THR A 206 -1.94 25.38 5.06
CA THR A 206 -2.54 26.44 4.24
C THR A 206 -2.54 26.06 2.76
N GLN A 207 -3.42 26.67 1.97
CA GLN A 207 -3.50 26.39 0.54
C GLN A 207 -2.18 26.66 -0.20
N ALA A 208 -1.52 27.79 0.08
CA ALA A 208 -0.27 28.15 -0.60
C ALA A 208 0.84 27.10 -0.37
N LYS A 209 1.00 26.64 0.87
CA LYS A 209 1.99 25.60 1.19
C LYS A 209 1.64 24.25 0.57
N PHE A 210 0.36 23.93 0.47
CA PHE A 210 -0.08 22.73 -0.23
C PHE A 210 0.20 22.83 -1.73
N ASP A 211 0.03 24.00 -2.34
CA ASP A 211 0.32 24.19 -3.76
C ASP A 211 1.81 24.02 -4.07
N GLU A 212 2.68 24.60 -3.23
CA GLU A 212 4.14 24.39 -3.25
C GLU A 212 4.49 22.90 -3.07
N TRP A 213 3.85 22.23 -2.11
CA TRP A 213 4.03 20.81 -1.88
C TRP A 213 3.72 19.97 -3.12
N VAL A 214 2.61 20.25 -3.81
CA VAL A 214 2.24 19.53 -5.05
C VAL A 214 3.24 19.83 -6.18
N ASP A 215 3.84 21.03 -6.23
CA ASP A 215 4.83 21.38 -7.24
C ASP A 215 6.18 20.70 -7.05
N ILE A 216 6.57 20.35 -5.82
CA ILE A 216 7.77 19.53 -5.56
C ILE A 216 7.71 18.20 -6.33
N PHE A 217 6.52 17.66 -6.55
CA PHE A 217 6.30 16.37 -7.21
C PHE A 217 5.75 16.52 -8.64
N ALA A 218 6.04 17.64 -9.32
CA ALA A 218 5.57 17.91 -10.68
C ALA A 218 6.02 16.89 -11.74
N GLU A 219 7.13 16.18 -11.51
CA GLU A 219 7.62 15.12 -12.41
C GLU A 219 6.85 13.80 -12.26
N MET A 220 6.18 13.57 -11.12
CA MET A 220 5.45 12.34 -10.82
C MET A 220 4.01 12.37 -11.37
N PHE A 221 3.41 13.56 -11.41
CA PHE A 221 1.98 13.75 -11.67
C PHE A 221 1.71 14.59 -12.91
N SER A 222 0.67 14.23 -13.67
CA SER A 222 0.22 15.03 -14.81
C SER A 222 -0.32 16.38 -14.34
N ASP A 223 -0.39 17.37 -15.24
CA ASP A 223 -0.94 18.69 -14.93
C ASP A 223 -2.42 18.60 -14.52
N ARG A 224 -3.14 17.61 -15.07
CA ARG A 224 -4.54 17.33 -14.76
C ARG A 224 -4.68 16.75 -13.36
N GLU A 225 -3.84 15.80 -12.99
CA GLU A 225 -3.82 15.22 -11.63
C GLU A 225 -3.51 16.30 -10.59
N ARG A 226 -2.47 17.10 -10.82
CA ARG A 226 -2.09 18.19 -9.91
C ARG A 226 -3.19 19.24 -9.75
N ARG A 227 -3.88 19.62 -10.83
CA ARG A 227 -5.05 20.51 -10.77
C ARG A 227 -6.16 19.89 -9.92
N THR A 228 -6.42 18.60 -10.08
CA THR A 228 -7.43 17.87 -9.30
C THR A 228 -7.07 17.81 -7.82
N MET A 229 -5.80 17.56 -7.48
CA MET A 229 -5.32 17.58 -6.09
C MET A 229 -5.58 18.93 -5.42
N ARG A 230 -5.32 20.03 -6.13
CA ARG A 230 -5.47 21.39 -5.60
C ARG A 230 -6.91 21.85 -5.47
N PHE A 231 -7.72 21.62 -6.49
CA PHE A 231 -8.99 22.35 -6.64
C PHE A 231 -10.24 21.48 -6.56
N ALA A 232 -10.14 20.17 -6.76
CA ALA A 232 -11.34 19.34 -6.71
C ALA A 232 -11.95 19.34 -5.29
N PRO A 233 -13.28 19.35 -5.16
CA PRO A 233 -13.96 19.38 -3.86
C PRO A 233 -13.51 18.23 -2.95
N VAL A 234 -13.27 18.50 -1.66
CA VAL A 234 -12.99 17.45 -0.66
C VAL A 234 -14.25 17.19 0.16
N HIS A 235 -14.49 15.92 0.50
CA HIS A 235 -15.58 15.59 1.41
C HIS A 235 -15.16 15.94 2.84
N MET A 236 -15.84 16.91 3.44
CA MET A 236 -15.62 17.29 4.83
C MET A 236 -16.62 16.53 5.71
N PRO A 237 -16.17 15.72 6.69
CA PRO A 237 -17.08 15.05 7.59
C PRO A 237 -17.90 16.10 8.35
N VAL A 238 -19.23 16.00 8.24
CA VAL A 238 -20.15 16.89 8.94
C VAL A 238 -19.93 16.70 10.44
N SER A 239 -19.61 17.78 11.14
CA SER A 239 -19.55 17.75 12.59
C SER A 239 -20.99 17.67 13.08
N GLU A 240 -21.49 16.48 13.39
CA GLU A 240 -22.73 16.33 14.15
C GLU A 240 -22.57 17.12 15.45
N ARG A 241 -23.28 18.25 15.56
CA ARG A 241 -23.42 18.98 16.80
C ARG A 241 -24.10 18.04 17.78
N GLU A 242 -23.48 17.79 18.94
CA GLU A 242 -24.16 17.11 20.04
C GLU A 242 -25.40 17.95 20.41
N GLU A 243 -26.57 17.36 20.28
CA GLU A 243 -27.84 17.89 20.76
C GLU A 243 -27.78 17.87 22.30
N GLY A 244 -27.43 19.01 22.91
CA GLY A 244 -27.32 19.09 24.37
C GLY A 244 -26.59 20.31 24.95
N ASP A 245 -25.85 21.10 24.17
CA ASP A 245 -25.16 22.30 24.71
C ASP A 245 -26.06 23.54 24.61
N TYR A 246 -27.17 23.54 25.37
CA TYR A 246 -28.02 24.72 25.56
C TYR A 246 -27.37 25.63 26.61
N SER A 247 -26.37 26.41 26.22
CA SER A 247 -25.94 27.55 27.02
C SER A 247 -26.98 28.65 26.86
N SER A 248 -27.95 28.70 27.78
CA SER A 248 -28.91 29.78 27.89
C SER A 248 -28.19 31.05 28.37
N SER A 249 -27.76 31.91 27.45
CA SER A 249 -27.41 33.29 27.79
C SER A 249 -28.68 34.12 27.83
N SER A 250 -29.38 34.11 28.97
CA SER A 250 -30.38 35.13 29.29
C SER A 250 -29.69 36.49 29.36
N SER A 251 -30.08 37.37 28.45
CA SER A 251 -29.57 38.73 28.30
C SER A 251 -30.24 39.68 29.28
N SER A 252 -29.43 40.34 30.10
CA SER A 252 -29.73 41.63 30.71
C SER A 252 -28.40 42.29 31.07
N ASP A 253 -27.87 43.17 30.24
CA ASP A 253 -27.99 44.60 30.54
C ASP A 253 -27.48 45.48 29.38
N SER A 254 -28.05 46.68 29.34
CA SER A 254 -27.84 47.69 28.31
C SER A 254 -26.68 48.61 28.67
N SER A 255 -25.75 48.88 27.73
CA SER A 255 -25.34 50.26 27.37
C SER A 255 -24.15 50.28 26.39
N SER A 256 -24.32 51.09 25.36
CA SER A 256 -23.36 51.70 24.42
C SER A 256 -21.86 51.70 24.78
N SER A 257 -21.04 51.15 23.88
CA SER A 257 -19.89 51.84 23.27
C SER A 257 -19.31 50.97 22.14
N ALA A 258 -19.21 51.54 20.94
CA ALA A 258 -18.58 50.92 19.79
C ALA A 258 -17.07 50.71 20.07
N GLY A 259 -16.59 49.48 19.93
CA GLY A 259 -15.18 49.14 20.10
C GLY A 259 -14.90 47.70 19.67
N ASP A 260 -14.12 47.57 18.60
CA ASP A 260 -13.67 46.35 17.93
C ASP A 260 -13.21 45.21 18.85
N VAL A 261 -14.06 44.20 19.08
CA VAL A 261 -13.66 42.90 19.66
C VAL A 261 -14.52 41.75 19.08
N TYR A 262 -14.58 41.59 17.76
CA TYR A 262 -15.26 40.43 17.15
C TYR A 262 -14.47 39.70 16.04
N THR A 263 -13.18 40.04 15.84
CA THR A 263 -12.40 39.56 14.69
C THR A 263 -11.44 38.39 15.02
N SER A 264 -11.29 38.00 16.29
CA SER A 264 -10.33 36.94 16.68
C SER A 264 -10.93 35.52 16.72
N VAL A 265 -12.23 35.39 17.00
CA VAL A 265 -12.89 34.07 17.14
C VAL A 265 -13.24 33.45 15.77
N THR A 266 -13.57 34.27 14.77
CA THR A 266 -13.82 33.82 13.39
C THR A 266 -12.53 33.42 12.65
N ALA A 267 -11.42 34.11 12.91
CA ALA A 267 -10.12 33.82 12.29
C ALA A 267 -9.49 32.49 12.76
N GLN A 268 -9.63 32.16 14.06
CA GLN A 268 -9.19 30.85 14.58
C GLN A 268 -10.06 29.70 14.06
N GLY A 269 -11.37 29.90 13.96
CA GLY A 269 -12.28 28.93 13.31
C GLY A 269 -11.96 28.72 11.83
N GLY A 270 -11.58 29.79 11.12
CA GLY A 270 -11.14 29.76 9.72
C GLY A 270 -9.85 28.96 9.51
N ARG A 271 -8.79 29.23 10.28
CA ARG A 271 -7.52 28.48 10.23
C ARG A 271 -7.71 26.99 10.52
N GLY A 272 -8.54 26.66 11.51
CA GLY A 272 -8.85 25.26 11.83
C GLY A 272 -9.63 24.54 10.73
N ARG A 273 -10.49 25.26 9.99
CA ARG A 273 -11.24 24.72 8.85
C ARG A 273 -10.36 24.56 7.61
N GLU A 274 -9.47 25.52 7.36
CA GLU A 274 -8.49 25.43 6.27
C GLU A 274 -7.56 24.23 6.49
N ALA A 275 -6.96 24.09 7.67
CA ALA A 275 -6.07 22.97 7.97
C ALA A 275 -6.74 21.60 7.76
N LYS A 276 -8.00 21.43 8.20
CA LYS A 276 -8.77 20.20 7.94
C LYS A 276 -9.06 19.97 6.45
N THR A 277 -9.25 21.05 5.69
CA THR A 277 -9.43 20.96 4.23
C THR A 277 -8.13 20.51 3.58
N ILE A 278 -6.99 21.06 4.00
CA ILE A 278 -5.66 20.67 3.52
C ILE A 278 -5.33 19.23 3.90
N GLU A 279 -5.72 18.76 5.08
CA GLU A 279 -5.58 17.35 5.49
C GLU A 279 -6.28 16.39 4.51
N GLN A 280 -7.51 16.72 4.08
CA GLN A 280 -8.22 15.93 3.07
C GLN A 280 -7.57 16.02 1.68
N LYS A 281 -7.01 17.18 1.31
CA LYS A 281 -6.24 17.33 0.06
C LYS A 281 -4.92 16.54 0.10
N LEU A 282 -4.25 16.50 1.24
CA LEU A 282 -3.07 15.65 1.46
C LEU A 282 -3.44 14.18 1.37
N ARG A 283 -4.56 13.75 1.98
CA ARG A 283 -5.06 12.37 1.82
C ARG A 283 -5.31 12.03 0.35
N ARG A 284 -5.84 12.96 -0.45
CA ARG A 284 -5.94 12.79 -1.90
C ARG A 284 -4.57 12.69 -2.57
N PHE A 285 -3.64 13.58 -2.28
CA PHE A 285 -2.29 13.52 -2.81
C PHE A 285 -1.65 12.14 -2.59
N TYR A 286 -1.75 11.60 -1.37
CA TYR A 286 -1.22 10.28 -1.04
C TYR A 286 -2.00 9.12 -1.68
N ALA A 287 -3.29 9.28 -1.99
CA ALA A 287 -4.03 8.31 -2.79
C ALA A 287 -3.42 8.20 -4.20
N TYR A 288 -3.18 9.33 -4.87
CA TYR A 288 -2.52 9.34 -6.18
C TYR A 288 -1.09 8.78 -6.12
N TRP A 289 -0.33 9.13 -5.07
CA TRP A 289 1.00 8.58 -4.85
C TRP A 289 0.97 7.04 -4.78
N ALA A 290 0.10 6.48 -3.93
CA ALA A 290 -0.01 5.04 -3.76
C ALA A 290 -0.45 4.35 -5.06
N LEU A 291 -1.38 4.94 -5.81
CA LEU A 291 -1.84 4.41 -7.10
C LEU A 291 -0.70 4.35 -8.12
N LYS A 292 0.10 5.42 -8.25
CA LYS A 292 1.27 5.45 -9.13
C LYS A 292 2.29 4.40 -8.73
N GLU A 293 2.70 4.37 -7.46
CA GLU A 293 3.68 3.40 -6.95
C GLU A 293 3.21 1.96 -7.14
N ALA A 294 1.94 1.65 -6.86
CA ALA A 294 1.38 0.31 -7.06
C ALA A 294 1.44 -0.10 -8.55
N TYR A 295 1.09 0.79 -9.47
CA TYR A 295 1.17 0.51 -10.91
C TYR A 295 2.62 0.33 -11.37
N ILE A 296 3.54 1.19 -10.94
CA ILE A 296 4.97 1.11 -11.26
C ILE A 296 5.56 -0.23 -10.77
N LYS A 297 5.26 -0.59 -9.51
CA LYS A 297 5.67 -1.87 -8.92
C LYS A 297 5.08 -3.07 -9.64
N MET A 298 3.84 -2.97 -10.13
CA MET A 298 3.21 -4.02 -10.93
C MET A 298 3.96 -4.25 -12.23
N VAL A 299 4.26 -3.18 -12.98
CA VAL A 299 5.03 -3.27 -14.24
C VAL A 299 6.47 -3.73 -13.97
N GLY A 300 7.01 -3.43 -12.78
CA GLY A 300 8.39 -3.72 -12.43
C GLY A 300 9.37 -2.65 -12.89
N GLU A 301 8.85 -1.47 -13.23
CA GLU A 301 9.62 -0.27 -13.54
C GLU A 301 9.97 0.49 -12.25
N GLY A 302 10.88 1.46 -12.34
CA GLY A 302 11.29 2.29 -11.20
C GLY A 302 10.68 3.70 -11.30
N LEU A 303 10.82 4.48 -10.24
CA LEU A 303 10.43 5.90 -10.20
C LEU A 303 11.15 6.81 -11.21
N LEU A 304 12.15 6.30 -11.94
CA LEU A 304 12.87 7.03 -12.98
C LEU A 304 12.22 6.89 -14.37
N ALA A 305 11.03 6.30 -14.43
CA ALA A 305 10.25 6.20 -15.65
C ALA A 305 9.93 7.60 -16.21
N SER A 306 10.39 7.90 -17.42
CA SER A 306 10.12 9.19 -18.09
C SER A 306 8.63 9.42 -18.40
N TRP A 307 7.84 8.34 -18.38
CA TRP A 307 6.43 8.32 -18.74
C TRP A 307 5.48 8.52 -17.55
N LEU A 308 5.97 8.77 -16.33
CA LEU A 308 5.12 8.88 -15.13
C LEU A 308 3.97 9.88 -15.27
N ARG A 309 4.21 10.99 -15.97
CA ARG A 309 3.19 12.01 -16.25
C ARG A 309 2.15 11.57 -17.28
N GLU A 310 2.48 10.57 -18.10
CA GLU A 310 1.61 10.00 -19.13
C GLU A 310 0.68 8.92 -18.58
N LEU A 311 1.02 8.32 -17.43
CA LEU A 311 0.10 7.50 -16.64
C LEU A 311 -0.78 8.43 -15.81
N GLU A 312 -2.09 8.43 -16.02
CA GLU A 312 -3.02 9.28 -15.29
C GLU A 312 -4.07 8.45 -14.57
N PHE A 313 -4.40 8.84 -13.35
CA PHE A 313 -5.58 8.33 -12.64
C PHE A 313 -6.66 9.41 -12.59
N LEU A 314 -7.87 9.07 -12.99
CA LEU A 314 -9.03 9.96 -12.91
C LEU A 314 -10.02 9.42 -11.88
N ASP A 315 -10.94 10.28 -11.47
CA ASP A 315 -12.04 9.92 -10.56
C ASP A 315 -11.56 9.36 -9.21
N VAL A 316 -10.35 9.72 -8.79
CA VAL A 316 -9.74 9.25 -7.54
C VAL A 316 -10.49 9.83 -6.34
N VAL A 317 -11.19 8.94 -5.64
CA VAL A 317 -11.84 9.22 -4.35
C VAL A 317 -11.06 8.51 -3.24
N PRO A 318 -10.33 9.24 -2.38
CA PRO A 318 -9.60 8.60 -1.29
C PRO A 318 -10.57 7.94 -0.31
N PRO A 319 -10.36 6.66 0.06
CA PRO A 319 -11.20 5.99 1.04
C PRO A 319 -11.22 6.76 2.36
N ALA A 320 -12.42 6.91 2.93
CA ALA A 320 -12.60 7.53 4.24
C ALA A 320 -11.90 6.70 5.34
N ILE A 321 -11.56 7.36 6.45
CA ILE A 321 -11.11 6.67 7.65
C ILE A 321 -12.25 5.73 8.10
N PRO A 322 -11.96 4.45 8.44
CA PRO A 322 -13.00 3.53 8.87
C PRO A 322 -13.78 4.06 10.09
N ASP A 323 -15.12 3.98 10.02
CA ASP A 323 -16.03 4.56 11.02
C ASP A 323 -15.73 4.09 12.45
N ALA A 324 -15.31 2.83 12.59
CA ALA A 324 -14.95 2.23 13.85
C ALA A 324 -13.74 2.93 14.49
N VAL A 325 -12.73 3.29 13.69
CA VAL A 325 -11.53 4.02 14.13
C VAL A 325 -11.91 5.42 14.61
N ILE A 326 -12.75 6.12 13.85
CA ILE A 326 -13.29 7.43 14.24
C ILE A 326 -14.04 7.34 15.59
N LYS A 327 -14.87 6.31 15.77
CA LYS A 327 -15.61 6.06 17.01
C LYS A 327 -14.68 5.75 18.19
N ALA A 328 -13.69 4.88 18.00
CA ALA A 328 -12.71 4.56 19.04
C ALA A 328 -11.90 5.78 19.46
N ARG A 329 -11.50 6.65 18.51
CA ARG A 329 -10.83 7.92 18.81
C ARG A 329 -11.72 8.87 19.61
N ARG A 330 -13.02 8.96 19.28
CA ARG A 330 -13.99 9.77 20.05
C ARG A 330 -14.11 9.27 21.50
N ILE A 331 -14.21 7.95 21.70
CA ILE A 331 -14.26 7.33 23.03
C ILE A 331 -12.98 7.63 23.83
N GLN A 332 -11.81 7.46 23.21
CA GLN A 332 -10.52 7.71 23.86
C GLN A 332 -10.37 9.18 24.28
N ARG A 333 -10.79 10.13 23.45
CA ARG A 333 -10.82 11.57 23.79
C ARG A 333 -11.75 11.85 24.98
N LYS A 334 -12.92 11.21 25.05
CA LYS A 334 -13.84 11.33 26.20
C LYS A 334 -13.21 10.79 27.48
N ARG A 335 -12.55 9.62 27.44
CA ARG A 335 -11.82 9.03 28.59
C ARG A 335 -10.71 9.95 29.10
N ASN A 336 -9.91 10.51 28.20
CA ASN A 336 -8.80 11.39 28.57
C ASN A 336 -9.29 12.72 29.18
N ARG A 337 -10.40 13.28 28.68
CA ARG A 337 -11.03 14.47 29.28
C ARG A 337 -11.52 14.19 30.69
N GLY A 338 -12.22 13.08 30.91
CA GLY A 338 -12.68 12.70 32.26
C GLY A 338 -11.54 12.48 33.26
N ARG A 339 -10.40 11.94 32.79
CA ARG A 339 -9.21 11.71 33.63
C ARG A 339 -8.45 13.00 33.94
N SER A 340 -8.36 13.93 32.98
CA SER A 340 -7.72 15.24 33.16
C SER A 340 -8.47 16.12 34.16
N VAL A 341 -9.81 16.00 34.24
CA VAL A 341 -10.63 16.71 35.23
C VAL A 341 -10.46 16.12 36.64
N ALA A 342 -10.17 14.81 36.75
CA ALA A 342 -9.97 14.14 38.03
C ALA A 342 -8.56 14.29 38.61
N SER A 343 -7.52 14.57 37.80
CA SER A 343 -6.12 14.52 38.26
C SER A 343 -5.38 15.85 38.37
N GLY A 344 -5.97 17.01 38.00
CA GLY A 344 -5.37 18.34 38.20
C GLY A 344 -3.95 18.57 37.65
N ALA A 345 -3.40 17.62 36.88
CA ALA A 345 -1.99 17.58 36.50
C ALA A 345 -1.85 17.85 35.00
N ASN A 346 -1.34 19.04 34.67
CA ASN A 346 -0.86 19.37 33.33
C ASN A 346 0.38 18.53 33.01
N THR A 347 0.19 17.32 32.48
CA THR A 347 1.27 16.57 31.84
C THR A 347 1.35 17.02 30.38
N ALA A 348 2.45 17.67 30.01
CA ALA A 348 2.73 18.08 28.65
C ALA A 348 2.65 16.88 27.69
N PRO A 349 2.08 17.03 26.49
CA PRO A 349 2.01 15.94 25.52
C PRO A 349 3.43 15.58 25.08
N ASN A 350 3.76 14.30 25.19
CA ASN A 350 5.04 13.73 24.79
C ASN A 350 5.32 14.07 23.31
N ALA A 351 6.39 14.81 23.02
CA ALA A 351 6.67 15.42 21.71
C ALA A 351 7.03 14.42 20.59
N GLN A 352 7.00 13.11 20.87
CA GLN A 352 7.09 12.03 19.88
C GLN A 352 5.72 11.46 19.46
N ALA A 353 4.61 11.97 20.00
CA ALA A 353 3.24 11.55 19.71
C ALA A 353 2.57 12.35 18.58
N GLY A 354 3.35 12.73 17.55
CA GLY A 354 2.86 13.52 16.40
C GLY A 354 2.00 12.70 15.43
N ASN A 355 2.28 11.41 15.32
CA ASN A 355 1.37 10.46 14.67
C ASN A 355 0.18 10.26 15.61
N HIS A 356 -1.05 10.40 15.12
CA HIS A 356 -2.24 10.08 15.89
C HIS A 356 -2.08 8.65 16.41
N ALA A 357 -1.86 8.51 17.71
CA ALA A 357 -1.37 7.28 18.30
C ALA A 357 -2.26 6.10 17.87
N HIS A 358 -1.72 5.27 16.97
CA HIS A 358 -2.27 4.01 16.45
C HIS A 358 -2.41 2.90 17.51
N LEU A 359 -2.33 3.32 18.76
CA LEU A 359 -2.53 2.54 19.96
C LEU A 359 -3.96 2.81 20.43
N HIS A 360 -4.95 2.50 19.61
CA HIS A 360 -6.20 2.07 20.21
C HIS A 360 -5.83 0.86 21.08
N PRO A 361 -6.10 0.88 22.40
CA PRO A 361 -5.96 -0.33 23.20
C PRO A 361 -6.64 -1.47 22.44
N ASP A 362 -5.98 -2.61 22.23
CA ASP A 362 -6.55 -3.75 21.48
C ASP A 362 -7.94 -4.16 22.01
N GLU A 363 -8.26 -3.80 23.26
CA GLU A 363 -9.57 -3.96 23.89
C GLU A 363 -10.72 -3.15 23.25
N LEU A 364 -10.43 -2.02 22.57
CA LEU A 364 -11.46 -1.09 22.07
C LEU A 364 -11.85 -1.32 20.61
N LEU A 365 -11.02 -1.98 19.81
CA LEU A 365 -11.25 -2.11 18.37
C LEU A 365 -10.69 -3.42 17.84
N HIS A 366 -11.54 -4.21 17.18
CA HIS A 366 -11.09 -5.45 16.55
C HIS A 366 -10.25 -5.14 15.31
N GLU A 367 -9.20 -5.92 15.05
CA GLU A 367 -8.21 -5.64 13.99
C GLU A 367 -8.84 -5.46 12.60
N ALA A 368 -9.83 -6.27 12.24
CA ALA A 368 -10.53 -6.16 10.96
C ALA A 368 -11.31 -4.84 10.80
N GLN A 369 -11.72 -4.20 11.91
CA GLN A 369 -12.45 -2.92 11.89
C GLN A 369 -11.53 -1.72 11.62
N LYS A 370 -10.20 -1.92 11.63
CA LYS A 370 -9.23 -0.92 11.21
C LYS A 370 -9.18 -0.75 9.69
N TRP A 371 -9.80 -1.64 8.91
CA TRP A 371 -9.77 -1.58 7.45
C TRP A 371 -11.06 -1.02 6.86
N THR A 372 -10.96 -0.38 5.71
CA THR A 372 -12.11 -0.22 4.80
C THR A 372 -12.68 -1.60 4.49
N THR A 373 -14.01 -1.75 4.56
CA THR A 373 -14.64 -3.04 4.24
C THR A 373 -14.54 -3.31 2.73
N PRO A 374 -14.48 -4.58 2.28
CA PRO A 374 -14.35 -4.91 0.86
C PRO A 374 -15.38 -4.25 -0.07
N GLU A 375 -16.61 -4.01 0.43
CA GLU A 375 -17.70 -3.39 -0.31
C GLU A 375 -17.52 -1.88 -0.47
N LYS A 376 -16.78 -1.25 0.44
CA LYS A 376 -16.43 0.18 0.43
C LYS A 376 -15.05 0.45 -0.17
N ALA A 377 -14.34 -0.58 -0.64
CA ALA A 377 -13.05 -0.42 -1.32
C ALA A 377 -13.24 0.39 -2.61
N GLU A 378 -12.40 1.39 -2.83
CA GLU A 378 -12.50 2.24 -4.01
C GLU A 378 -11.95 1.51 -5.24
N ARG A 379 -12.79 1.35 -6.26
CA ARG A 379 -12.48 0.70 -7.54
C ARG A 379 -12.97 1.51 -8.75
N GLY A 380 -13.52 2.70 -8.53
CA GLY A 380 -14.04 3.58 -9.57
C GLY A 380 -12.98 4.41 -10.29
N VAL A 381 -11.70 4.19 -9.96
CA VAL A 381 -10.58 4.92 -10.54
C VAL A 381 -10.43 4.55 -12.02
N THR A 382 -10.45 5.57 -12.89
CA THR A 382 -10.15 5.38 -14.32
C THR A 382 -8.66 5.54 -14.55
N THR A 383 -7.98 4.53 -15.08
CA THR A 383 -6.56 4.60 -15.45
C THR A 383 -6.40 4.89 -16.94
N LEU A 384 -5.62 5.92 -17.25
CA LEU A 384 -5.20 6.26 -18.60
C LEU A 384 -3.69 6.13 -18.73
N PHE A 385 -3.21 5.68 -19.89
CA PHE A 385 -1.81 5.74 -20.25
C PHE A 385 -1.69 6.36 -21.64
N ARG A 386 -0.98 7.49 -21.74
CA ARG A 386 -0.89 8.31 -22.98
C ARG A 386 -2.25 8.73 -23.55
N GLY A 387 -3.23 8.91 -22.66
CA GLY A 387 -4.60 9.26 -23.02
C GLY A 387 -5.50 8.07 -23.36
N ASP A 388 -4.94 6.87 -23.56
CA ASP A 388 -5.70 5.65 -23.82
C ASP A 388 -6.10 4.97 -22.51
N ARG A 389 -7.30 4.40 -22.45
CA ARG A 389 -7.77 3.70 -21.25
C ARG A 389 -7.02 2.38 -21.06
N VAL A 390 -6.62 2.12 -19.82
CA VAL A 390 -6.00 0.85 -19.41
C VAL A 390 -7.08 -0.04 -18.80
N ASP A 391 -7.67 -0.91 -19.63
CA ASP A 391 -8.79 -1.79 -19.23
C ASP A 391 -8.34 -3.16 -18.70
N ASP A 392 -7.06 -3.52 -18.85
CA ASP A 392 -6.51 -4.82 -18.48
C ASP A 392 -5.85 -4.85 -17.09
N VAL A 393 -5.90 -3.73 -16.36
CA VAL A 393 -5.38 -3.56 -15.00
C VAL A 393 -6.53 -3.26 -14.04
N ASP A 394 -6.71 -4.11 -13.05
CA ASP A 394 -7.65 -3.86 -11.96
C ASP A 394 -6.95 -3.10 -10.83
N ILE A 395 -7.56 -1.97 -10.43
CA ILE A 395 -7.07 -1.07 -9.37
C ILE A 395 -8.02 -1.15 -8.17
N GLU A 396 -7.45 -1.16 -6.98
CA GLU A 396 -8.20 -1.07 -5.72
C GLU A 396 -7.45 -0.18 -4.73
N LEU A 397 -8.19 0.67 -4.01
CA LEU A 397 -7.67 1.54 -2.97
C LEU A 397 -8.50 1.36 -1.68
N VAL A 398 -7.82 1.09 -0.56
CA VAL A 398 -8.42 0.94 0.77
C VAL A 398 -7.69 1.77 1.81
N ALA A 399 -8.36 2.09 2.91
CA ALA A 399 -7.74 2.69 4.09
C ALA A 399 -7.47 1.63 5.17
N TYR A 400 -6.37 1.83 5.90
CA TYR A 400 -6.10 1.17 7.15
C TYR A 400 -5.83 2.19 8.24
N ASP A 401 -6.53 2.04 9.36
CA ASP A 401 -6.48 2.94 10.49
C ASP A 401 -6.78 4.39 10.05
N GLU A 402 -6.21 5.40 10.74
CA GLU A 402 -6.39 6.80 10.35
C GLU A 402 -5.52 7.19 9.13
N ASP A 403 -4.26 6.76 9.13
CA ASP A 403 -3.23 7.41 8.33
C ASP A 403 -2.78 6.61 7.09
N PHE A 404 -3.21 5.36 6.91
CA PHE A 404 -2.70 4.54 5.81
C PHE A 404 -3.71 4.41 4.67
N LEU A 405 -3.18 4.57 3.45
CA LEU A 405 -3.84 4.22 2.21
C LEU A 405 -3.05 3.08 1.57
N ILE A 406 -3.75 2.04 1.12
CA ILE A 406 -3.15 0.90 0.44
C ILE A 406 -3.75 0.80 -0.95
N ALA A 407 -2.91 0.95 -1.97
CA ALA A 407 -3.28 0.78 -3.36
C ALA A 407 -2.79 -0.58 -3.85
N THR A 408 -3.59 -1.24 -4.68
CA THR A 408 -3.18 -2.44 -5.41
C THR A 408 -3.45 -2.27 -6.90
N ALA A 409 -2.55 -2.81 -7.71
CA ALA A 409 -2.66 -2.89 -9.16
C ALA A 409 -2.41 -4.33 -9.60
N THR A 410 -3.34 -4.90 -10.35
CA THR A 410 -3.27 -6.31 -10.78
C THR A 410 -3.56 -6.44 -12.26
N ARG A 411 -2.75 -7.22 -12.98
CA ARG A 411 -2.90 -7.45 -14.42
C ARG A 411 -2.88 -8.95 -14.72
N GLY A 412 -3.79 -9.39 -15.59
CA GLY A 412 -3.89 -10.80 -16.00
C GLY A 412 -4.52 -11.73 -14.95
N LEU A 413 -5.10 -11.19 -13.88
CA LEU A 413 -5.69 -11.96 -12.78
C LEU A 413 -7.20 -11.72 -12.69
N ARG A 414 -7.98 -12.78 -12.50
CA ARG A 414 -9.38 -12.71 -12.09
C ARG A 414 -9.48 -13.25 -10.67
N GLU A 415 -9.64 -12.35 -9.70
CA GLU A 415 -9.70 -12.75 -8.30
C GLU A 415 -10.94 -13.62 -8.02
N LEU A 416 -10.72 -14.77 -7.39
CA LEU A 416 -11.78 -15.66 -6.90
C LEU A 416 -12.24 -15.25 -5.50
N ASP A 417 -13.54 -15.41 -5.23
CA ASP A 417 -14.11 -15.17 -3.91
C ASP A 417 -13.65 -16.24 -2.91
N ARG A 418 -13.00 -15.83 -1.82
CA ARG A 418 -12.68 -16.69 -0.66
C ARG A 418 -13.72 -16.54 0.45
N PRO A 419 -13.85 -17.54 1.35
CA PRO A 419 -14.66 -17.41 2.57
C PRO A 419 -14.24 -16.21 3.45
N GLU A 420 -12.94 -15.90 3.46
CA GLU A 420 -12.35 -14.76 4.18
C GLU A 420 -12.58 -13.41 3.46
N GLY A 421 -13.09 -13.44 2.22
CA GLY A 421 -13.30 -12.29 1.35
C GLY A 421 -12.00 -11.62 0.90
N ARG A 422 -12.11 -10.41 0.36
CA ARG A 422 -10.97 -9.56 -0.06
C ARG A 422 -10.31 -8.83 1.12
N ARG A 423 -10.21 -9.47 2.28
CA ARG A 423 -9.73 -8.84 3.52
C ARG A 423 -8.21 -8.91 3.65
N TRP A 424 -7.64 -7.90 4.29
CA TRP A 424 -6.24 -7.92 4.73
C TRP A 424 -6.13 -8.64 6.07
N ILE A 425 -5.24 -9.62 6.16
CA ILE A 425 -5.06 -10.46 7.35
C ILE A 425 -3.74 -10.09 8.04
N ARG A 426 -3.84 -9.69 9.32
CA ARG A 426 -2.68 -9.42 10.15
C ARG A 426 -2.03 -10.74 10.56
N LEU A 427 -0.72 -10.85 10.36
CA LEU A 427 0.06 -11.98 10.86
C LEU A 427 0.88 -11.55 12.08
N ASP A 428 0.77 -12.32 13.15
CA ASP A 428 1.65 -12.25 14.30
C ASP A 428 2.88 -13.14 14.09
N ILE A 429 4.08 -12.61 14.38
CA ILE A 429 5.34 -13.31 14.13
C ILE A 429 5.45 -14.59 14.97
N GLU A 430 5.01 -14.54 16.23
CA GLU A 430 5.17 -15.64 17.18
C GLU A 430 4.08 -16.68 17.02
N ARG A 431 2.82 -16.25 16.82
CA ARG A 431 1.68 -17.16 16.72
C ARG A 431 1.52 -17.74 15.32
N ASP A 432 1.62 -16.90 14.28
CA ASP A 432 1.19 -17.28 12.92
C ASP A 432 2.38 -17.69 12.02
N ILE A 433 3.57 -17.13 12.25
CA ILE A 433 4.74 -17.33 11.37
C ILE A 433 5.73 -18.34 11.97
N ARG A 434 6.08 -18.23 13.25
CA ARG A 434 7.06 -19.10 13.93
C ARG A 434 6.80 -20.59 13.72
N PRO A 435 5.55 -21.12 13.79
CA PRO A 435 5.32 -22.54 13.54
C PRO A 435 5.76 -22.97 12.14
N CYS A 436 5.60 -22.11 11.12
CA CYS A 436 6.06 -22.40 9.76
C CYS A 436 7.60 -22.36 9.70
N ALA A 437 8.19 -21.32 10.29
CA ALA A 437 9.64 -21.09 10.27
C ALA A 437 10.45 -22.17 11.00
N GLU A 438 9.86 -22.80 12.02
CA GLU A 438 10.48 -23.86 12.81
C GLU A 438 10.04 -25.27 12.37
N GLY A 439 9.25 -25.40 11.30
CA GLY A 439 8.76 -26.69 10.80
C GLY A 439 7.75 -27.39 11.71
N ARG A 440 7.07 -26.65 12.59
CA ARG A 440 6.04 -27.14 13.54
C ARG A 440 4.61 -26.96 13.03
N CYS A 441 4.42 -26.40 11.84
CA CYS A 441 3.10 -26.16 11.25
C CYS A 441 2.54 -27.41 10.53
N SER A 442 1.24 -27.39 10.25
CA SER A 442 0.56 -28.39 9.42
C SER A 442 0.43 -27.99 7.95
N CYS A 443 1.14 -26.95 7.48
CA CYS A 443 0.98 -26.42 6.11
C CYS A 443 1.54 -27.35 5.02
N LEU A 444 2.40 -28.30 5.39
CA LEU A 444 3.05 -29.25 4.49
C LEU A 444 2.52 -30.69 4.63
N LEU A 445 1.52 -30.89 5.49
CA LEU A 445 0.76 -32.13 5.60
C LEU A 445 -0.38 -32.11 4.57
#